data_AF-A0A956KA97-F1
#
_entry.id   AF-A0A956KA97-F1
#
_cell.length_a   1.000
_cell.length_b   1.000
_cell.length_c   1.000
_cell.angle_alpha   90.00
_cell.angle_beta   90.00
_cell.angle_gamma   90.00
#
_symmetry.space_group_name_H-M   'P 1'
#
loop_
_entity.id
_entity.type
_entity.pdbx_description
1 polymer ?
#
loop_
_entity_poly.entity_id
_entity_poly.type
_entity_poly.pdbx_seq_one_letter_code
_entity_poly.pdbx_strand_id
1 'polypeptide(L)' 'RRPPTDTGDSGIFPGGSGRPTIPAMIELGTQAPTFTRNDHLGRPLDMASLRGSRHLLLAFYPLDFTPT' A
#
# COMPACT_ATOMS: atom_id res chain seq x y z
N ARG A 1 18.32 -13.69 -43.40
CA ARG A 1 17.70 -14.76 -42.57
C ARG A 1 17.61 -14.20 -41.14
N ARG A 2 16.40 -14.04 -40.60
CA ARG A 2 16.19 -13.47 -39.25
C ARG A 2 16.69 -14.47 -38.19
N PRO A 3 17.31 -14.04 -37.08
CA PRO A 3 17.39 -14.86 -35.89
C PRO A 3 16.01 -14.92 -35.20
N PRO A 4 15.67 -16.02 -34.50
CA PRO A 4 14.37 -16.20 -33.86
C PRO A 4 14.23 -15.37 -32.58
N THR A 5 13.01 -14.90 -32.36
CA THR A 5 12.54 -14.12 -31.22
C THR A 5 12.26 -15.04 -30.01
N ASP A 6 12.82 -14.64 -28.86
CA ASP A 6 12.26 -14.66 -27.51
C ASP A 6 11.51 -15.91 -26.99
N THR A 7 12.10 -16.58 -25.99
CA THR A 7 11.38 -17.14 -24.84
C THR A 7 12.37 -17.25 -23.69
N GLY A 8 12.28 -16.34 -22.72
CA GLY A 8 13.11 -16.40 -21.52
C GLY A 8 12.81 -15.27 -20.54
N ASP A 9 11.58 -15.21 -20.01
CA ASP A 9 11.28 -14.46 -18.79
C ASP A 9 12.12 -15.01 -17.64
N SER A 10 13.22 -14.30 -17.37
CA SER A 10 14.19 -14.61 -16.33
C SER A 10 14.69 -13.31 -15.73
N GLY A 11 13.78 -12.57 -15.10
CA GLY A 11 14.11 -11.51 -14.15
C GLY A 11 14.65 -12.07 -12.83
N ILE A 12 15.78 -12.79 -12.85
CA ILE A 12 16.62 -12.96 -11.66
C ILE A 12 17.65 -11.85 -11.70
N PHE A 13 17.57 -10.90 -10.77
CA PHE A 13 18.72 -10.07 -10.40
C PHE A 13 19.48 -10.78 -9.27
N PRO A 14 20.68 -11.32 -9.50
CA PRO A 14 21.47 -11.92 -8.44
C PRO A 14 22.30 -10.82 -7.76
N GLY A 15 22.07 -10.59 -6.47
CA GLY A 15 22.96 -9.78 -5.64
C GLY A 15 22.30 -8.57 -4.97
N GLY A 16 21.50 -8.82 -3.95
CA GLY A 16 21.05 -7.79 -3.01
C GLY A 16 20.74 -8.47 -1.68
N SER A 17 21.59 -8.24 -0.68
CA SER A 17 21.36 -8.65 0.70
C SER A 17 19.93 -8.30 1.14
N GLY A 18 19.27 -9.23 1.83
CA GLY A 18 17.89 -9.09 2.33
C GLY A 18 17.72 -7.89 3.25
N ARG A 19 17.56 -6.70 2.66
CA ARG A 19 17.14 -5.49 3.35
C ARG A 19 15.72 -5.75 3.84
N PRO A 20 15.41 -5.58 5.13
CA PRO A 20 14.02 -5.48 5.53
C PRO A 20 13.41 -4.39 4.65
N THR A 21 12.38 -4.74 3.87
CA THR A 21 11.59 -3.77 3.14
C THR A 21 10.98 -2.85 4.18
N ILE A 22 11.60 -1.69 4.40
CA ILE A 22 10.92 -0.58 5.05
C ILE A 22 9.65 -0.39 4.22
N PRO A 23 8.44 -0.44 4.84
CA PRO A 23 7.21 -0.32 4.08
C PRO A 23 7.33 0.91 3.20
N ALA A 24 7.19 0.68 1.89
CA ALA A 24 7.43 1.70 0.90
C ALA A 24 6.62 2.95 1.28
N MET A 25 7.28 4.10 1.29
CA MET A 25 6.59 5.39 1.32
C MET A 25 5.53 5.35 0.21
N ILE A 26 4.27 5.65 0.54
CA ILE A 26 3.19 5.60 -0.46
C ILE A 26 3.50 6.67 -1.52
N GLU A 27 3.76 6.24 -2.76
CA GLU A 27 4.08 7.14 -3.86
C GLU A 27 2.82 7.86 -4.39
N LEU A 28 2.99 9.10 -4.85
CA LEU A 28 1.88 9.87 -5.42
C LEU A 28 1.30 9.17 -6.66
N GLY A 29 -0.04 9.15 -6.76
CA GLY A 29 -0.74 8.50 -7.85
C GLY A 29 -0.88 6.98 -7.71
N THR A 30 -0.18 6.36 -6.74
CA THR A 30 -0.42 4.95 -6.42
C THR A 30 -1.77 4.77 -5.73
N GLN A 31 -2.45 3.67 -6.06
CA GLN A 31 -3.69 3.33 -5.40
C GLN A 31 -3.42 3.08 -3.92
N ALA A 32 -4.12 3.80 -3.05
CA ALA A 32 -3.99 3.62 -1.61
C ALA A 32 -4.23 2.15 -1.21
N PRO A 33 -3.58 1.63 -0.16
CA PRO A 33 -3.90 0.31 0.40
C PRO A 33 -5.35 0.25 0.89
N THR A 34 -5.93 -0.96 0.93
CA THR A 34 -7.22 -1.19 1.59
C THR A 34 -6.99 -1.66 3.02
N PHE A 35 -7.87 -1.27 3.94
CA PHE A 35 -7.98 -1.91 5.24
C PHE A 35 -9.42 -1.87 5.73
N THR A 36 -9.74 -2.81 6.61
CA THR A 36 -10.99 -2.85 7.34
C THR A 36 -10.72 -2.56 8.80
N ARG A 37 -11.40 -1.57 9.37
CA ARG A 37 -11.29 -1.20 10.78
C ARG A 37 -12.67 -0.92 11.35
N ASN A 38 -12.85 -1.25 12.62
CA ASN A 38 -14.03 -0.81 13.33
C ASN A 38 -13.92 0.68 13.63
N ASP A 39 -15.01 1.42 13.43
CA ASP A 39 -15.11 2.80 13.88
C ASP A 39 -15.23 2.88 15.41
N HIS A 40 -15.32 4.10 15.94
CA HIS A 40 -15.48 4.33 17.38
C HIS A 40 -16.77 3.76 17.98
N LEU A 41 -17.75 3.39 17.14
CA LEU A 41 -19.01 2.74 17.54
C LEU A 41 -19.00 1.23 17.30
N GLY A 42 -17.86 0.65 16.87
CA GLY A 42 -17.72 -0.78 16.61
C GLY A 42 -18.25 -1.23 15.25
N ARG A 43 -18.65 -0.32 14.35
CA ARG A 43 -19.14 -0.68 13.02
C ARG A 43 -17.97 -0.97 12.09
N PRO A 44 -17.98 -2.05 11.30
CA PRO A 44 -16.92 -2.35 10.36
C PRO A 44 -16.94 -1.30 9.23
N LEU A 45 -15.80 -0.64 9.03
CA LEU A 45 -15.58 0.29 7.94
C LEU A 45 -14.55 -0.30 6.99
N ASP A 46 -14.96 -0.53 5.74
CA ASP A 46 -14.07 -0.91 4.65
C ASP A 46 -13.72 0.30 3.79
N MET A 47 -12.43 0.63 3.70
CA MET A 47 -11.98 1.73 2.86
C MET A 47 -12.20 1.49 1.36
N ALA A 48 -12.24 0.23 0.89
CA ALA A 48 -12.47 -0.05 -0.53
C ALA A 48 -13.84 0.46 -0.98
N SER A 49 -14.87 0.28 -0.13
CA SER A 49 -16.23 0.76 -0.36
C SER A 49 -16.35 2.28 -0.51
N LEU A 50 -15.41 3.05 0.05
CA LEU A 50 -15.45 4.51 0.04
C LEU A 50 -14.77 5.12 -1.20
N ARG A 51 -14.03 4.32 -1.96
CA ARG A 51 -13.29 4.77 -3.15
C ARG A 51 -14.21 5.22 -4.26
N GLY A 52 -13.82 6.28 -4.96
CA GLY A 52 -14.58 6.84 -6.08
C GLY A 52 -15.88 7.57 -5.68
N SER A 53 -16.39 7.34 -4.47
CA SER A 53 -17.56 8.02 -3.95
C SER A 53 -17.21 9.31 -3.22
N ARG A 54 -16.05 9.37 -2.55
CA ARG A 54 -15.59 10.53 -1.75
C ARG A 54 -14.06 10.63 -1.75
N HIS A 55 -13.54 11.82 -1.47
CA HIS A 55 -12.13 12.01 -1.11
C HIS A 55 -11.89 11.55 0.32
N LEU A 56 -10.77 10.88 0.57
CA LEU A 56 -10.40 10.32 1.87
C LEU A 56 -9.12 10.97 2.39
N LEU A 57 -9.12 11.38 3.65
CA LEU A 57 -7.95 11.82 4.39
C LEU A 57 -7.72 10.85 5.55
N LEU A 58 -6.51 10.32 5.67
CA LEU A 58 -6.13 9.41 6.74
C LEU A 58 -5.17 10.14 7.69
N ALA A 59 -5.62 10.40 8.90
CA ALA A 59 -4.85 11.06 9.94
C ALA A 59 -4.58 10.07 11.08
N PHE A 60 -3.31 9.97 11.48
CA PHE A 60 -2.87 9.16 12.61
C PHE A 60 -2.32 10.07 13.69
N TYR A 61 -2.66 9.79 14.94
CA TYR A 61 -2.04 10.40 16.11
C TYR A 61 -1.63 9.29 17.10
N PRO A 62 -0.58 9.49 17.90
CA PRO A 62 0.00 8.40 18.69
C PRO A 62 -0.91 7.91 19.81
N LEU A 63 -1.58 8.82 20.51
CA LEU A 63 -2.34 8.53 21.71
C LEU A 63 -3.39 9.62 21.97
N ASP A 64 -4.58 9.20 22.39
CA ASP A 64 -5.61 10.10 22.91
C ASP A 64 -5.29 10.57 24.34
N PHE A 65 -5.73 11.77 24.70
CA PHE A 65 -5.70 12.31 26.07
C PHE A 65 -4.31 12.51 26.70
N THR A 66 -3.32 12.95 25.93
CA THR A 66 -2.05 13.43 26.50
C THR A 66 -2.19 14.87 27.05
N PRO A 67 -1.85 15.14 28.33
CA PRO A 67 -1.84 16.49 28.87
C PRO A 67 -0.78 17.36 28.15
N THR A 68 -1.14 18.61 27.86
CA THR A 68 -0.26 19.63 27.26
C THR A 68 0.61 20.32 28.29
#